data_AF-A0A2D5XKQ2-F1
#
_entry.id   AF-A0A2D5XKQ2-F1
#
_cell.length_a   1.000
_cell.length_b   1.000
_cell.length_c   1.000
_cell.angle_alpha   90.00
_cell.angle_beta   90.00
_cell.angle_gamma   90.00
#
_symmetry.space_group_name_H-M   'P 1'
#
loop_
_entity.id
_entity.type
_entity.pdbx_description
1 polymer ?
#
loop_
_entity_poly.entity_id
_entity_poly.type
_entity_poly.pdbx_seq_one_letter_code
_entity_poly.pdbx_strand_id
1 'polypeptide(L)'
;MQESGRPSMDPKDPPTRDLPLHTLLGGFLMGFANLVPGISGGTMILAIGLYDRFVGVIANLTRMRVDRRDLRFLLLFGVGALLALASLSGLLVGLVSSHRWVMYSLFVGMTLGGVPQVLDGVRPLRGAGLGFPLLGLGLMAWVVFGLTGYQVPETFLPLVLVGAIAASSMILPGISGSYLLLVFGLYESVIGSLSRPELMDNTAEALGILVPVAIGAALGIALLSNALKALLARAPRPSHGVLLGLMLGSVMGLYPFQQPVDPWLARKPVRKAVAERLAQPDLELAVVREHWGLGDEVPLERLLSECQGLDGGQLKRKAERLERFSPGLGQLLLALLIGFAGFGVTRLVSRAPKPLSAG
;
A
#
# COMPACT_ATOMS: atom_id res chain seq x y z
N MET A 1 -50.97 -18.71 -35.12
CA MET A 1 -50.90 -17.33 -34.59
C MET A 1 -50.12 -17.35 -33.29
N GLN A 2 -48.99 -16.65 -33.28
CA GLN A 2 -48.16 -16.19 -32.15
C GLN A 2 -47.60 -17.23 -31.16
N GLU A 3 -46.42 -17.76 -31.50
CA GLU A 3 -45.42 -18.15 -30.50
C GLU A 3 -44.90 -16.89 -29.79
N SER A 4 -45.10 -16.82 -28.48
CA SER A 4 -44.62 -15.72 -27.65
C SER A 4 -43.11 -15.77 -27.52
N GLY A 5 -42.42 -14.76 -28.05
CA GLY A 5 -40.97 -14.61 -28.00
C GLY A 5 -40.42 -14.64 -26.57
N ARG A 6 -39.69 -15.71 -26.25
CA ARG A 6 -38.68 -15.66 -25.18
C ARG A 6 -37.42 -15.03 -25.79
N PRO A 7 -36.83 -14.00 -25.17
CA PRO A 7 -35.57 -13.45 -25.66
C PRO A 7 -34.51 -14.56 -25.57
N SER A 8 -33.86 -14.84 -26.71
CA SER A 8 -32.70 -15.74 -26.76
C SER A 8 -31.61 -15.18 -25.86
N MET A 9 -31.30 -15.87 -24.76
CA MET A 9 -30.12 -15.55 -23.97
C MET A 9 -28.87 -15.93 -24.77
N ASP A 10 -28.11 -14.92 -25.19
CA ASP A 10 -26.75 -15.08 -25.72
C ASP A 10 -25.87 -15.67 -24.60
N PRO A 11 -25.20 -16.82 -24.80
CA PRO A 11 -24.37 -17.47 -23.78
C PRO A 11 -23.13 -16.68 -23.35
N LYS A 12 -22.87 -15.48 -23.91
CA LYS A 12 -21.67 -14.68 -23.64
C LYS A 12 -21.82 -13.53 -22.65
N ASP A 13 -23.02 -13.22 -22.17
CA ASP A 13 -23.22 -12.16 -21.18
C ASP A 13 -23.43 -12.76 -19.78
N PRO A 14 -22.44 -12.72 -18.87
CA PRO A 14 -22.72 -13.01 -17.47
C PRO A 14 -23.74 -11.99 -16.93
N PRO A 15 -24.68 -12.41 -16.05
CA PRO A 15 -25.78 -11.58 -15.60
C PRO A 15 -25.31 -10.61 -14.51
N THR A 16 -24.48 -9.64 -14.86
CA THR A 16 -24.38 -8.41 -14.09
C THR A 16 -24.53 -7.28 -15.07
N ARG A 17 -25.73 -6.68 -15.13
CA ARG A 17 -25.81 -5.26 -15.49
C ARG A 17 -24.78 -4.58 -14.60
N ASP A 18 -23.72 -4.02 -15.18
CA ASP A 18 -22.71 -3.24 -14.47
C ASP A 18 -23.43 -2.05 -13.82
N LEU A 19 -24.05 -2.26 -12.64
CA LEU A 19 -24.70 -1.17 -11.91
C LEU A 19 -23.58 -0.17 -11.63
N PRO A 20 -23.68 1.09 -12.08
CA PRO A 20 -22.60 2.06 -11.94
C PRO A 20 -22.11 2.17 -10.49
N LEU A 21 -23.04 2.07 -9.54
CA LEU A 21 -22.76 2.06 -8.11
C LEU A 21 -21.94 0.83 -7.66
N HIS A 22 -22.22 -0.35 -8.20
CA HIS A 22 -21.48 -1.57 -7.88
C HIS A 22 -20.03 -1.47 -8.36
N THR A 23 -19.81 -0.97 -9.58
CA THR A 23 -18.47 -0.72 -10.12
C THR A 23 -17.72 0.35 -9.33
N LEU A 24 -18.38 1.45 -8.96
CA LEU A 24 -17.82 2.48 -8.09
C LEU A 24 -17.41 1.91 -6.73
N LEU A 25 -18.27 1.09 -6.11
CA LEU A 25 -17.98 0.46 -4.83
C LEU A 25 -16.81 -0.54 -4.94
N GLY A 26 -16.75 -1.33 -6.00
CA GLY A 26 -15.61 -2.21 -6.27
C GLY A 26 -14.30 -1.44 -6.40
N GLY A 27 -14.34 -0.32 -7.13
CA GLY A 27 -13.21 0.61 -7.23
C GLY A 27 -12.80 1.15 -5.86
N PHE A 28 -13.76 1.61 -5.06
CA PHE A 28 -13.53 2.14 -3.72
C PHE A 28 -12.89 1.11 -2.79
N LEU A 29 -13.41 -0.12 -2.77
CA LEU A 29 -12.87 -1.21 -1.95
C LEU A 29 -11.45 -1.59 -2.38
N MET A 30 -11.15 -1.61 -3.68
CA MET A 30 -9.80 -1.83 -4.18
C MET A 30 -8.86 -0.68 -3.79
N GLY A 31 -9.31 0.56 -3.92
CA GLY A 31 -8.54 1.74 -3.50
C GLY A 31 -8.23 1.70 -2.00
N PHE A 32 -9.21 1.37 -1.17
CA PHE A 32 -9.02 1.18 0.27
C PHE A 32 -8.00 0.06 0.58
N ALA A 33 -8.14 -1.11 -0.06
CA ALA A 33 -7.18 -2.21 0.11
C ALA A 33 -5.75 -1.79 -0.27
N ASN A 34 -5.59 -0.96 -1.30
CA ASN A 34 -4.29 -0.46 -1.71
C ASN A 34 -3.70 0.60 -0.77
N LEU A 35 -4.50 1.18 0.14
CA LEU A 35 -3.98 2.02 1.21
C LEU A 35 -3.52 1.17 2.40
N VAL A 36 -4.10 0.00 2.63
CA VAL A 36 -3.84 -0.82 3.83
C VAL A 36 -2.87 -1.97 3.53
N PRO A 37 -1.64 -1.93 4.08
CA PRO A 37 -0.68 -3.04 3.98
C PRO A 37 -1.27 -4.35 4.48
N GLY A 38 -1.12 -5.41 3.70
CA GLY A 38 -1.61 -6.76 4.05
C GLY A 38 -3.04 -7.06 3.60
N ILE A 39 -3.76 -6.09 3.01
CA ILE A 39 -5.04 -6.32 2.34
C ILE A 39 -4.83 -6.35 0.82
N SER A 40 -5.27 -7.41 0.14
CA SER A 40 -5.14 -7.52 -1.33
C SER A 40 -6.34 -6.88 -2.03
N GLY A 41 -6.11 -5.88 -2.89
CA GLY A 41 -7.16 -5.30 -3.74
C GLY A 41 -7.90 -6.34 -4.59
N GLY A 42 -7.18 -7.38 -5.07
CA GLY A 42 -7.75 -8.51 -5.79
C GLY A 42 -8.79 -9.29 -4.96
N THR A 43 -8.52 -9.49 -3.66
CA THR A 43 -9.48 -10.16 -2.76
C THR A 43 -10.73 -9.33 -2.51
N MET A 44 -10.62 -8.01 -2.42
CA MET A 44 -11.78 -7.13 -2.23
C MET A 44 -12.70 -7.10 -3.45
N ILE A 45 -12.13 -7.00 -4.66
CA ILE A 45 -12.94 -7.04 -5.89
C ILE A 45 -13.51 -8.44 -6.16
N LEU A 46 -12.86 -9.51 -5.69
CA LEU A 46 -13.41 -10.86 -5.73
C LEU A 46 -14.60 -11.01 -4.78
N ALA A 47 -14.49 -10.48 -3.57
CA ALA A 47 -15.57 -10.54 -2.57
C ALA A 47 -16.85 -9.85 -3.05
N ILE A 48 -16.73 -8.77 -3.84
CA ILE A 48 -17.85 -8.07 -4.47
C ILE A 48 -18.21 -8.63 -5.87
N GLY A 49 -17.58 -9.72 -6.32
CA GLY A 49 -17.92 -10.38 -7.59
C GLY A 49 -17.51 -9.64 -8.86
N LEU A 50 -16.57 -8.69 -8.78
CA LEU A 50 -16.09 -7.89 -9.91
C LEU A 50 -14.72 -8.34 -10.45
N TYR A 51 -14.09 -9.35 -9.85
CA TYR A 51 -12.75 -9.80 -10.21
C TYR A 51 -12.64 -10.21 -11.68
N ASP A 52 -13.52 -11.09 -12.17
CA ASP A 52 -13.45 -11.59 -13.55
C ASP A 52 -13.68 -10.48 -14.58
N ARG A 53 -14.63 -9.56 -14.31
CA ARG A 53 -14.88 -8.38 -15.14
C ARG A 53 -13.64 -7.48 -15.19
N PHE A 54 -13.05 -7.17 -14.03
CA PHE A 54 -11.85 -6.33 -13.94
C PHE A 54 -10.68 -6.94 -14.71
N VAL A 55 -10.37 -8.22 -14.48
CA VAL A 55 -9.27 -8.92 -15.18
C VAL A 55 -9.53 -8.97 -16.69
N GLY A 56 -10.77 -9.24 -17.11
CA GLY A 56 -11.15 -9.25 -18.52
C GLY A 56 -10.92 -7.90 -19.19
N VAL A 57 -11.36 -6.82 -18.56
CA VAL A 57 -11.19 -5.45 -19.08
C VAL A 57 -9.72 -5.04 -19.14
N ILE A 58 -8.91 -5.37 -18.13
CA ILE A 58 -7.46 -5.12 -18.15
C ILE A 58 -6.78 -5.92 -19.28
N ALA A 59 -7.16 -7.18 -19.48
CA ALA A 59 -6.62 -8.00 -20.56
C ALA A 59 -6.98 -7.45 -21.95
N ASN A 60 -8.20 -6.93 -22.11
CA ASN A 60 -8.64 -6.23 -23.33
C ASN A 60 -7.82 -4.95 -23.56
N LEU A 61 -7.58 -4.18 -22.51
CA LEU A 61 -6.74 -2.97 -22.53
C LEU A 61 -5.32 -3.29 -22.99
N THR A 62 -4.68 -4.32 -22.43
CA THR A 62 -3.32 -4.73 -22.82
C THR A 62 -3.25 -5.20 -24.28
N ARG A 63 -4.32 -5.80 -24.81
CA ARG A 63 -4.41 -6.22 -26.22
C ARG A 63 -4.85 -5.10 -27.17
N MET A 64 -5.05 -3.88 -26.67
CA MET A 64 -5.64 -2.74 -27.39
C MET A 64 -7.01 -3.07 -28.03
N ARG A 65 -7.81 -3.90 -27.37
CA ARG A 65 -9.16 -4.34 -27.80
C ARG A 65 -10.23 -3.85 -26.83
N VAL A 66 -10.29 -2.55 -26.58
CA VAL A 66 -11.20 -1.93 -25.60
C VAL A 66 -12.44 -1.41 -26.31
N ASP A 67 -13.62 -1.68 -25.76
CA ASP A 67 -14.88 -1.10 -26.22
C ASP A 67 -15.39 0.03 -25.29
N ARG A 68 -16.53 0.65 -25.64
CA ARG A 68 -17.13 1.71 -24.82
C ARG A 68 -17.60 1.24 -23.43
N ARG A 69 -17.96 -0.04 -23.28
CA ARG A 69 -18.41 -0.61 -22.00
C ARG A 69 -17.22 -0.82 -21.08
N ASP A 70 -16.12 -1.33 -21.62
CA ASP A 70 -14.86 -1.53 -20.91
C ASP A 70 -14.26 -0.19 -20.46
N LEU A 71 -14.29 0.84 -21.31
CA LEU A 71 -13.84 2.19 -20.93
C LEU A 71 -14.72 2.80 -19.84
N ARG A 72 -16.05 2.62 -19.93
CA ARG A 72 -16.99 3.09 -18.89
C ARG A 72 -16.75 2.36 -17.56
N PHE A 73 -16.53 1.05 -17.60
CA PHE A 73 -16.19 0.26 -16.42
C PHE A 73 -14.90 0.78 -15.78
N LEU A 74 -13.81 0.94 -16.55
CA LEU A 74 -12.54 1.47 -16.06
C LEU A 74 -12.68 2.87 -15.47
N LEU A 75 -13.47 3.74 -16.11
CA LEU A 75 -13.70 5.08 -15.62
C LEU A 75 -14.41 5.07 -14.26
N LEU A 76 -15.54 4.37 -14.15
CA LEU A 76 -16.30 4.28 -12.90
C LEU A 76 -15.49 3.60 -11.79
N PHE A 77 -14.80 2.51 -12.14
CA PHE A 77 -13.94 1.79 -11.20
C PHE A 77 -12.79 2.68 -10.73
N GLY A 78 -12.13 3.38 -11.65
CA GLY A 78 -11.06 4.32 -11.37
C GLY A 78 -11.52 5.49 -10.49
N VAL A 79 -12.71 6.05 -10.75
CA VAL A 79 -13.31 7.08 -9.90
C VAL A 79 -13.53 6.54 -8.48
N GLY A 80 -14.08 5.34 -8.34
CA GLY A 80 -14.23 4.69 -7.03
C GLY A 80 -12.90 4.56 -6.28
N ALA A 81 -11.86 4.06 -6.97
CA ALA A 81 -10.53 3.92 -6.40
C ALA A 81 -9.94 5.27 -5.99
N LEU A 82 -10.01 6.28 -6.85
CA LEU A 82 -9.53 7.64 -6.57
C LEU A 82 -10.28 8.27 -5.40
N LEU A 83 -11.60 8.05 -5.28
CA LEU A 83 -12.38 8.52 -4.13
C LEU A 83 -11.89 7.90 -2.82
N ALA A 84 -11.62 6.59 -2.80
CA ALA A 84 -11.04 5.94 -1.62
C ALA A 84 -9.66 6.51 -1.28
N LEU A 85 -8.78 6.66 -2.27
CA LEU A 85 -7.44 7.24 -2.07
C LEU A 85 -7.51 8.67 -1.52
N ALA A 86 -8.32 9.54 -2.14
CA ALA A 86 -8.42 10.95 -1.74
C ALA A 86 -9.09 11.13 -0.37
N SER A 87 -10.05 10.28 -0.01
CA SER A 87 -10.79 10.39 1.26
C SER A 87 -10.12 9.70 2.44
N LEU A 88 -9.38 8.60 2.23
CA LEU A 88 -8.86 7.76 3.30
C LEU A 88 -7.34 7.83 3.49
N SER A 89 -6.56 8.28 2.50
CA SER A 89 -5.09 8.34 2.60
C SER A 89 -4.62 9.19 3.78
N GLY A 90 -5.17 10.39 3.95
CA GLY A 90 -4.82 11.29 5.05
C GLY A 90 -5.13 10.71 6.43
N LEU A 91 -6.26 10.01 6.56
CA LEU A 91 -6.61 9.29 7.79
C LEU A 91 -5.60 8.19 8.09
N LEU A 92 -5.25 7.34 7.10
CA LEU A 92 -4.30 6.26 7.33
C LEU A 92 -2.89 6.77 7.62
N VAL A 93 -2.42 7.78 6.91
CA VAL A 93 -1.13 8.41 7.20
C VAL A 93 -1.14 9.01 8.60
N GLY A 94 -2.22 9.73 8.96
CA GLY A 94 -2.39 10.26 10.31
C GLY A 94 -2.32 9.16 11.38
N LEU A 95 -3.00 8.03 11.19
CA LEU A 95 -2.95 6.88 12.10
C LEU A 95 -1.57 6.21 12.15
N VAL A 96 -0.90 6.04 11.01
CA VAL A 96 0.44 5.44 10.97
C VAL A 96 1.49 6.34 11.62
N SER A 97 1.39 7.66 11.46
CA SER A 97 2.34 8.59 12.08
C SER A 97 2.06 8.78 13.57
N SER A 98 0.79 8.83 14.00
CA SER A 98 0.42 9.07 15.42
C SER A 98 0.33 7.82 16.28
N HIS A 99 -0.11 6.70 15.71
CA HIS A 99 -0.34 5.42 16.40
C HIS A 99 0.45 4.30 15.71
N ARG A 100 1.72 4.57 15.39
CA ARG A 100 2.59 3.70 14.60
C ARG A 100 2.61 2.25 15.10
N TRP A 101 2.85 2.05 16.39
CA TRP A 101 2.98 0.71 16.95
C TRP A 101 1.67 -0.10 16.84
N VAL A 102 0.51 0.54 17.04
CA VAL A 102 -0.82 -0.06 16.85
C VAL A 102 -1.02 -0.47 15.40
N MET A 103 -0.77 0.45 14.47
CA MET A 103 -0.95 0.20 13.04
C MET A 103 -0.01 -0.90 12.53
N TYR A 104 1.25 -0.90 12.98
CA TYR A 104 2.22 -1.92 12.61
C TYR A 104 1.85 -3.29 13.19
N SER A 105 1.37 -3.36 14.43
CA SER A 105 0.81 -4.61 14.98
C SER A 105 -0.35 -5.14 14.15
N LEU A 106 -1.25 -4.25 13.72
CA LEU A 106 -2.38 -4.63 12.84
C LEU A 106 -1.89 -5.14 11.48
N PHE A 107 -0.94 -4.44 10.84
CA PHE A 107 -0.37 -4.82 9.54
C PHE A 107 0.41 -6.13 9.60
N VAL A 108 1.16 -6.38 10.68
CA VAL A 108 1.80 -7.68 10.94
C VAL A 108 0.75 -8.78 11.01
N GLY A 109 -0.33 -8.55 11.77
CA GLY A 109 -1.47 -9.46 11.84
C GLY A 109 -2.06 -9.79 10.49
N MET A 110 -2.42 -8.76 9.71
CA MET A 110 -3.02 -8.92 8.39
C MET A 110 -2.10 -9.63 7.40
N THR A 111 -0.80 -9.33 7.43
CA THR A 111 0.23 -10.00 6.63
C THR A 111 0.32 -11.49 6.98
N LEU A 112 0.40 -11.81 8.27
CA LEU A 112 0.41 -13.19 8.74
C LEU A 112 -0.90 -13.93 8.41
N GLY A 113 -2.03 -13.23 8.36
CA GLY A 113 -3.33 -13.77 7.93
C GLY A 113 -3.34 -14.27 6.49
N GLY A 114 -2.46 -13.74 5.63
CA GLY A 114 -2.25 -14.20 4.26
C GLY A 114 -1.40 -15.47 4.14
N VAL A 115 -0.59 -15.80 5.16
CA VAL A 115 0.34 -16.96 5.16
C VAL A 115 -0.31 -18.26 4.73
N PRO A 116 -1.48 -18.66 5.26
CA PRO A 116 -2.09 -19.94 4.90
C PRO A 116 -2.37 -20.08 3.40
N GLN A 117 -2.77 -19.00 2.71
CA GLN A 117 -3.09 -19.04 1.28
C GLN A 117 -1.85 -19.33 0.42
N VAL A 118 -0.72 -18.73 0.77
CA VAL A 118 0.54 -18.93 0.05
C VAL A 118 1.16 -20.28 0.42
N LEU A 119 1.06 -20.68 1.69
CA LEU A 119 1.62 -21.91 2.24
C LEU A 119 1.08 -23.17 1.52
N ASP A 120 -0.19 -23.18 1.14
CA ASP A 120 -0.80 -24.28 0.40
C ASP A 120 -0.12 -24.52 -0.96
N GLY A 121 0.38 -23.46 -1.61
CA GLY A 121 1.13 -23.54 -2.87
C GLY A 121 2.56 -24.10 -2.74
N VAL A 122 3.10 -24.20 -1.51
CA VAL A 122 4.48 -24.65 -1.24
C VAL A 122 4.53 -26.07 -0.70
N ARG A 123 3.44 -26.58 -0.11
CA ARG A 123 3.44 -27.89 0.57
C ARG A 123 3.78 -29.07 -0.37
N PRO A 124 4.50 -30.09 0.12
CA PRO A 124 5.07 -30.23 1.47
C PRO A 124 6.40 -29.47 1.64
N LEU A 125 6.59 -28.86 2.81
CA LEU A 125 7.83 -28.18 3.20
C LEU A 125 8.88 -29.19 3.70
N ARG A 126 9.52 -29.94 2.80
CA ARG A 126 10.57 -30.93 3.15
C ARG A 126 11.75 -30.87 2.19
N GLY A 127 12.96 -31.13 2.72
CA GLY A 127 14.20 -31.19 1.94
C GLY A 127 14.46 -29.90 1.15
N ALA A 128 14.74 -30.04 -0.14
CA ALA A 128 14.96 -28.93 -1.06
C ALA A 128 13.77 -27.93 -1.16
N GLY A 129 12.56 -28.34 -0.75
CA GLY A 129 11.37 -27.47 -0.71
C GLY A 129 11.45 -26.35 0.33
N LEU A 130 12.32 -26.46 1.34
CA LEU A 130 12.56 -25.39 2.32
C LEU A 130 13.47 -24.28 1.79
N GLY A 131 14.26 -24.57 0.74
CA GLY A 131 15.27 -23.64 0.23
C GLY A 131 14.67 -22.33 -0.29
N PHE A 132 13.53 -22.40 -0.98
CA PHE A 132 12.89 -21.21 -1.57
C PHE A 132 12.27 -20.27 -0.52
N PRO A 133 11.50 -20.74 0.47
CA PRO A 133 11.11 -19.91 1.61
C PRO A 133 12.28 -19.29 2.36
N LEU A 134 13.34 -20.04 2.61
CA LEU A 134 14.53 -19.51 3.28
C LEU A 134 15.24 -18.46 2.44
N LEU A 135 15.30 -18.62 1.11
CA LEU A 135 15.85 -17.64 0.19
C LEU A 135 15.06 -16.32 0.25
N GLY A 136 13.73 -16.39 0.16
CA GLY A 136 12.88 -15.20 0.26
C GLY A 136 13.00 -14.52 1.63
N LEU A 137 13.02 -15.31 2.71
CA LEU A 137 13.20 -14.81 4.07
C LEU A 137 14.56 -14.12 4.23
N GLY A 138 15.63 -14.74 3.74
CA GLY A 138 16.98 -14.21 3.77
C GLY A 138 17.13 -12.92 2.94
N LEU A 139 16.50 -12.87 1.76
CA LEU A 139 16.47 -11.66 0.93
C LEU A 139 15.78 -10.51 1.67
N MET A 140 14.63 -10.75 2.29
CA MET A 140 13.96 -9.72 3.08
C MET A 140 14.70 -9.36 4.36
N ALA A 141 15.35 -10.32 5.02
CA ALA A 141 16.22 -10.04 6.15
C ALA A 141 17.37 -9.10 5.71
N TRP A 142 17.99 -9.39 4.57
CA TRP A 142 19.05 -8.57 4.01
C TRP A 142 18.55 -7.17 3.61
N VAL A 143 17.36 -7.04 3.02
CA VAL A 143 16.74 -5.74 2.75
C VAL A 143 16.48 -4.99 4.06
N VAL A 144 15.80 -5.61 5.03
CA VAL A 144 15.40 -4.95 6.28
C VAL A 144 16.61 -4.55 7.12
N PHE A 145 17.60 -5.44 7.30
CA PHE A 145 18.75 -5.20 8.16
C PHE A 145 19.92 -4.55 7.42
N GLY A 146 20.17 -4.94 6.17
CA GLY A 146 21.27 -4.41 5.36
C GLY A 146 21.01 -3.01 4.80
N LEU A 147 19.73 -2.62 4.62
CA LEU A 147 19.35 -1.25 4.28
C LEU A 147 18.92 -0.43 5.50
N THR A 148 19.22 -0.88 6.73
CA THR A 148 18.93 -0.05 7.92
C THR A 148 19.63 1.30 7.82
N GLY A 149 18.85 2.38 7.89
CA GLY A 149 19.35 3.75 7.72
C GLY A 149 19.55 4.19 6.26
N TYR A 150 19.38 3.30 5.28
CA TYR A 150 19.34 3.67 3.87
C TYR A 150 17.90 4.01 3.47
N GLN A 151 17.67 5.29 3.18
CA GLN A 151 16.39 5.75 2.65
C GLN A 151 16.45 5.72 1.13
N VAL A 152 15.48 5.05 0.49
CA VAL A 152 15.34 5.05 -0.96
C VAL A 152 15.13 6.50 -1.41
N PRO A 153 15.96 7.05 -2.31
CA PRO A 153 15.80 8.42 -2.77
C PRO A 153 14.44 8.61 -3.45
N GLU A 154 13.76 9.72 -3.14
CA GLU A 154 12.50 10.11 -3.78
C GLU A 154 12.75 10.79 -5.14
N THR A 155 13.62 10.19 -5.95
CA THR A 155 13.92 10.65 -7.31
C THR A 155 13.15 9.84 -8.33
N PHE A 156 13.03 10.37 -9.55
CA PHE A 156 12.18 9.81 -10.61
C PHE A 156 12.41 8.31 -10.84
N LEU A 157 13.67 7.88 -11.03
CA LEU A 157 13.97 6.49 -11.39
C LEU A 157 13.70 5.49 -10.25
N PRO A 158 14.17 5.70 -9.00
CA PRO A 158 13.79 4.85 -7.87
C PRO A 158 12.27 4.73 -7.68
N LEU A 159 11.53 5.84 -7.81
CA LEU A 159 10.07 5.83 -7.66
C LEU A 159 9.36 5.05 -8.77
N VAL A 160 9.84 5.12 -10.03
CA VAL A 160 9.36 4.25 -11.11
C VAL A 160 9.61 2.77 -10.79
N LEU A 161 10.82 2.42 -10.33
CA LEU A 161 11.15 1.03 -10.01
C LEU A 161 10.30 0.48 -8.87
N VAL A 162 10.14 1.25 -7.79
CA VAL A 162 9.31 0.89 -6.65
C VAL A 162 7.84 0.79 -7.05
N GLY A 163 7.34 1.74 -7.85
CA GLY A 163 5.98 1.69 -8.40
C GLY A 163 5.73 0.44 -9.23
N ALA A 164 6.69 0.05 -10.07
CA ALA A 164 6.62 -1.17 -10.86
C ALA A 164 6.56 -2.41 -9.98
N ILE A 165 7.48 -2.55 -9.03
CA ILE A 165 7.55 -3.69 -8.09
C ILE A 165 6.27 -3.77 -7.25
N ALA A 166 5.81 -2.64 -6.70
CA ALA A 166 4.61 -2.56 -5.89
C ALA A 166 3.35 -2.97 -6.68
N ALA A 167 3.17 -2.44 -7.89
CA ALA A 167 2.01 -2.78 -8.71
C ALA A 167 2.03 -4.22 -9.22
N SER A 168 3.20 -4.75 -9.58
CA SER A 168 3.33 -6.15 -9.98
C SER A 168 3.02 -7.11 -8.83
N SER A 169 3.31 -6.72 -7.58
CA SER A 169 2.95 -7.53 -6.41
C SER A 169 1.44 -7.65 -6.21
N MET A 170 0.64 -6.67 -6.64
CA MET A 170 -0.82 -6.72 -6.53
C MET A 170 -1.46 -7.84 -7.35
N ILE A 171 -0.73 -8.37 -8.34
CA ILE A 171 -1.16 -9.52 -9.14
C ILE A 171 -0.92 -10.83 -8.38
N LEU A 172 0.00 -10.83 -7.42
CA LEU A 172 0.35 -12.00 -6.64
C LEU A 172 -0.56 -12.10 -5.41
N PRO A 173 -1.20 -13.26 -5.19
CA PRO A 173 -2.06 -13.44 -4.03
C PRO A 173 -1.23 -13.34 -2.74
N GLY A 174 -1.68 -12.51 -1.80
CA GLY A 174 -1.08 -12.38 -0.48
C GLY A 174 -0.01 -11.29 -0.31
N ILE A 175 0.43 -10.60 -1.38
CA ILE A 175 1.39 -9.48 -1.28
C ILE A 175 0.72 -8.19 -1.78
N SER A 176 0.52 -7.21 -0.90
CA SER A 176 -0.05 -5.90 -1.27
C SER A 176 1.04 -4.90 -1.69
N GLY A 177 0.78 -4.07 -2.71
CA GLY A 177 1.73 -3.03 -3.13
C GLY A 177 2.09 -2.02 -2.02
N SER A 178 1.12 -1.64 -1.19
CA SER A 178 1.31 -0.79 0.01
C SER A 178 2.29 -1.37 1.02
N TYR A 179 2.33 -2.70 1.13
CA TYR A 179 3.31 -3.37 1.98
C TYR A 179 4.73 -3.19 1.44
N LEU A 180 4.94 -3.35 0.12
CA LEU A 180 6.26 -3.11 -0.47
C LEU A 180 6.69 -1.64 -0.35
N LEU A 181 5.75 -0.70 -0.43
CA LEU A 181 6.05 0.71 -0.12
C LEU A 181 6.53 0.90 1.32
N LEU A 182 5.99 0.18 2.31
CA LEU A 182 6.48 0.24 3.68
C LEU A 182 7.90 -0.31 3.82
N VAL A 183 8.20 -1.42 3.14
CA VAL A 183 9.54 -2.02 3.13
C VAL A 183 10.59 -1.06 2.60
N PHE A 184 10.26 -0.36 1.50
CA PHE A 184 11.16 0.62 0.90
C PHE A 184 11.18 1.96 1.66
N GLY A 185 10.40 2.09 2.75
CA GLY A 185 10.28 3.34 3.52
C GLY A 185 9.56 4.46 2.77
N LEU A 186 8.86 4.14 1.67
CA LEU A 186 8.20 5.11 0.80
C LEU A 186 6.68 5.19 1.02
N TYR A 187 6.13 4.40 1.95
CA TYR A 187 4.69 4.40 2.23
C TYR A 187 4.17 5.78 2.66
N GLU A 188 4.74 6.41 3.68
CA GLU A 188 4.28 7.72 4.17
C GLU A 188 4.44 8.80 3.09
N SER A 189 5.47 8.69 2.26
CA SER A 189 5.73 9.60 1.14
C SER A 189 4.71 9.45 0.01
N VAL A 190 4.52 8.23 -0.50
CA VAL A 190 3.62 7.96 -1.63
C VAL A 190 2.16 8.10 -1.21
N ILE A 191 1.77 7.51 -0.08
CA ILE A 191 0.38 7.58 0.41
C ILE A 191 0.06 8.98 0.93
N GLY A 192 1.01 9.66 1.58
CA GLY A 192 0.85 11.06 1.97
C GLY A 192 0.75 12.01 0.78
N SER A 193 1.38 11.69 -0.35
CA SER A 193 1.21 12.49 -1.58
C SER A 193 -0.20 12.37 -2.19
N LEU A 194 -0.98 11.34 -1.80
CA LEU A 194 -2.36 11.16 -2.24
C LEU A 194 -3.38 11.91 -1.37
N SER A 195 -2.99 12.47 -0.24
CA SER A 195 -3.96 13.16 0.63
C SER A 195 -4.39 14.51 0.06
N ARG A 196 -5.65 14.84 0.34
CA ARG A 196 -6.29 16.07 -0.17
C ARG A 196 -5.49 17.35 0.11
N PRO A 197 -4.95 17.59 1.33
CA PRO A 197 -4.13 18.78 1.59
C PRO A 197 -2.91 18.85 0.67
N GLU A 198 -2.22 17.74 0.47
CA GLU A 198 -1.02 17.65 -0.37
C GLU A 198 -1.32 17.94 -1.83
N LEU A 199 -2.39 17.35 -2.36
CA LEU A 199 -2.83 17.58 -3.73
C LEU A 199 -3.29 19.02 -3.98
N MET A 200 -3.84 19.70 -2.96
CA MET A 200 -4.33 21.08 -3.07
C MET A 200 -3.23 22.12 -2.83
N ASP A 201 -2.41 21.94 -1.78
CA ASP A 201 -1.48 22.96 -1.29
C ASP A 201 -0.05 22.78 -1.83
N ASN A 202 0.32 21.56 -2.21
CA ASN A 202 1.68 21.22 -2.68
C ASN A 202 1.64 20.33 -3.93
N THR A 203 0.77 20.67 -4.89
CA THR A 203 0.48 19.82 -6.05
C THR A 203 1.72 19.41 -6.84
N ALA A 204 2.70 20.31 -6.99
CA ALA A 204 3.95 20.01 -7.70
C ALA A 204 4.80 18.95 -6.99
N GLU A 205 4.91 19.02 -5.65
CA GLU A 205 5.64 18.04 -4.83
C GLU A 205 4.91 16.69 -4.87
N ALA A 206 3.59 16.70 -4.70
CA ALA A 206 2.76 15.50 -4.77
C ALA A 206 2.87 14.81 -6.14
N LEU A 207 2.72 15.54 -7.24
CA LEU A 207 2.86 15.00 -8.60
C LEU A 207 4.29 14.52 -8.90
N GLY A 208 5.30 15.18 -8.33
CA GLY A 208 6.70 14.75 -8.41
C GLY A 208 6.93 13.34 -7.85
N ILE A 209 6.10 12.90 -6.91
CA ILE A 209 6.13 11.54 -6.35
C ILE A 209 5.15 10.61 -7.07
N LEU A 210 3.91 11.06 -7.29
CA LEU A 210 2.84 10.23 -7.83
C LEU A 210 3.02 9.86 -9.30
N VAL A 211 3.50 10.78 -10.14
CA VAL A 211 3.66 10.53 -11.58
C VAL A 211 4.70 9.44 -11.84
N PRO A 212 5.91 9.48 -11.26
CA PRO A 212 6.89 8.40 -11.41
C PRO A 212 6.36 7.06 -10.90
N VAL A 213 5.70 7.03 -9.73
CA VAL A 213 5.10 5.82 -9.18
C VAL A 213 4.01 5.26 -10.10
N ALA A 214 3.15 6.11 -10.67
CA ALA A 214 2.10 5.70 -11.60
C ALA A 214 2.67 5.15 -12.92
N ILE A 215 3.71 5.79 -13.47
CA ILE A 215 4.44 5.28 -14.65
C ILE A 215 5.04 3.91 -14.34
N GLY A 216 5.72 3.80 -13.20
CA GLY A 216 6.24 2.55 -12.67
C GLY A 216 5.17 1.48 -12.60
N ALA A 217 4.04 1.80 -11.96
CA ALA A 217 2.92 0.88 -11.80
C ALA A 217 2.37 0.39 -13.14
N ALA A 218 2.18 1.29 -14.12
CA ALA A 218 1.75 0.92 -15.46
C ALA A 218 2.75 -0.02 -16.15
N LEU A 219 4.05 0.27 -16.07
CA LEU A 219 5.12 -0.58 -16.61
C LEU A 219 5.17 -1.94 -15.91
N GLY A 220 5.05 -1.97 -14.58
CA GLY A 220 5.02 -3.19 -13.78
C GLY A 220 3.83 -4.08 -14.10
N ILE A 221 2.65 -3.48 -14.30
CA ILE A 221 1.44 -4.19 -14.73
C ILE A 221 1.56 -4.67 -16.18
N ALA A 222 2.25 -3.97 -17.08
CA ALA A 222 2.37 -4.38 -18.48
C ALA A 222 3.47 -5.44 -18.70
N LEU A 223 4.66 -5.22 -18.13
CA LEU A 223 5.87 -6.01 -18.42
C LEU A 223 6.08 -7.11 -17.40
N LEU A 224 6.11 -6.73 -16.12
CA LEU A 224 6.54 -7.61 -15.05
C LEU A 224 5.44 -8.58 -14.64
N SER A 225 4.17 -8.22 -14.82
CA SER A 225 3.01 -9.11 -14.65
C SER A 225 3.10 -10.39 -15.47
N ASN A 226 3.46 -10.28 -16.75
CA ASN A 226 3.56 -11.38 -17.69
C ASN A 226 4.76 -12.28 -17.34
N ALA A 227 5.88 -11.67 -16.95
CA ALA A 227 7.06 -12.38 -16.48
C ALA A 227 6.78 -13.17 -15.19
N LEU A 228 6.15 -12.52 -14.19
CA LEU A 228 5.75 -13.15 -12.92
C LEU A 228 4.73 -14.27 -13.15
N LYS A 229 3.73 -14.05 -14.01
CA LYS A 229 2.76 -15.09 -14.38
C LYS A 229 3.43 -16.27 -15.07
N ALA A 230 4.34 -16.02 -16.01
CA ALA A 230 5.11 -17.08 -16.66
C ALA A 230 6.00 -17.84 -15.67
N LEU A 231 6.61 -17.15 -14.72
CA LEU A 231 7.44 -17.75 -13.67
C LEU A 231 6.61 -18.62 -12.73
N LEU A 232 5.46 -18.12 -12.25
CA LEU A 232 4.52 -18.87 -11.41
C LEU A 232 3.95 -20.10 -12.13
N ALA A 233 3.75 -20.03 -13.45
CA ALA A 233 3.28 -21.17 -14.24
C ALA A 233 4.38 -22.21 -14.47
N ARG A 234 5.63 -21.78 -14.71
CA ARG A 234 6.77 -22.69 -14.96
C ARG A 234 7.35 -23.31 -13.70
N ALA A 235 7.35 -22.56 -12.59
CA ALA A 235 7.97 -22.94 -11.33
C ALA A 235 7.08 -22.59 -10.12
N PRO A 236 5.85 -23.13 -10.03
CA PRO A 236 4.87 -22.72 -9.02
C PRO A 236 5.41 -22.91 -7.60
N ARG A 237 5.92 -24.09 -7.26
CA ARG A 237 6.44 -24.38 -5.91
C ARG A 237 7.60 -23.46 -5.51
N PRO A 238 8.68 -23.32 -6.31
CA PRO A 238 9.74 -22.35 -6.03
C PRO A 238 9.24 -20.92 -5.85
N SER A 239 8.39 -20.44 -6.75
CA SER A 239 7.86 -19.08 -6.70
C SER A 239 7.04 -18.84 -5.45
N HIS A 240 6.08 -19.70 -5.13
CA HIS A 240 5.30 -19.59 -3.89
C HIS A 240 6.19 -19.70 -2.65
N GLY A 241 7.26 -20.52 -2.72
CA GLY A 241 8.24 -20.64 -1.66
C GLY A 241 8.93 -19.31 -1.38
N VAL A 242 9.52 -18.68 -2.41
CA VAL A 242 10.15 -17.35 -2.28
C VAL A 242 9.15 -16.33 -1.76
N LEU A 243 7.92 -16.30 -2.28
CA LEU A 243 6.88 -15.36 -1.85
C LEU A 243 6.51 -15.54 -0.38
N LEU A 244 6.37 -16.78 0.09
CA LEU A 244 6.14 -17.08 1.50
C LEU A 244 7.30 -16.55 2.36
N GLY A 245 8.54 -16.79 1.94
CA GLY A 245 9.73 -16.27 2.59
C GLY A 245 9.77 -14.76 2.66
N LEU A 246 9.52 -14.09 1.52
CA LEU A 246 9.44 -12.64 1.42
C LEU A 246 8.38 -12.11 2.39
N MET A 247 7.19 -12.72 2.42
CA MET A 247 6.06 -12.30 3.27
C MET A 247 6.29 -12.51 4.76
N LEU A 248 7.04 -13.55 5.15
CA LEU A 248 7.44 -13.77 6.54
C LEU A 248 8.57 -12.81 6.96
N GLY A 249 9.59 -12.63 6.12
CA GLY A 249 10.68 -11.70 6.42
C GLY A 249 10.23 -10.25 6.47
N SER A 250 9.20 -9.97 5.70
CA SER A 250 8.42 -8.75 5.70
C SER A 250 7.97 -8.26 7.09
N VAL A 251 7.58 -9.19 7.96
CA VAL A 251 7.12 -8.89 9.33
C VAL A 251 8.24 -8.24 10.16
N MET A 252 9.51 -8.55 9.86
CA MET A 252 10.65 -7.97 10.56
C MET A 252 10.79 -6.47 10.28
N GLY A 253 10.45 -6.03 9.06
CA GLY A 253 10.44 -4.61 8.69
C GLY A 253 9.33 -3.81 9.38
N LEU A 254 8.25 -4.49 9.79
CA LEU A 254 7.11 -3.89 10.50
C LEU A 254 7.22 -4.04 12.03
N TYR A 255 8.44 -4.03 12.58
CA TYR A 255 8.61 -4.09 14.03
C TYR A 255 7.85 -2.93 14.72
N PRO A 256 6.82 -3.20 15.53
CA PRO A 256 5.86 -2.18 15.93
C PRO A 256 6.41 -1.19 16.96
N PHE A 257 7.36 -1.60 17.80
CA PHE A 257 7.83 -0.80 18.93
C PHE A 257 8.92 0.20 18.52
N GLN A 258 8.51 1.15 17.68
CA GLN A 258 9.32 2.24 17.16
C GLN A 258 8.58 3.56 17.35
N GLN A 259 9.32 4.61 17.70
CA GLN A 259 8.79 5.95 17.85
C GLN A 259 9.71 6.98 17.20
N PRO A 260 9.19 8.14 16.75
CA PRO A 260 10.03 9.21 16.25
C PRO A 260 11.00 9.70 17.32
N VAL A 261 12.26 9.92 16.94
CA VAL A 261 13.28 10.50 17.82
C VAL A 261 12.87 11.90 18.29
N ASP A 262 12.26 12.69 17.40
CA ASP A 262 11.65 13.97 17.77
C ASP A 262 10.15 13.96 17.40
N PRO A 263 9.26 13.74 18.38
CA PRO A 263 7.82 13.65 18.15
C PRO A 263 7.21 14.91 17.55
N TRP A 264 7.80 16.09 17.80
CA TRP A 264 7.32 17.34 17.27
C TRP A 264 7.66 17.48 15.79
N LEU A 265 8.92 17.22 15.40
CA LEU A 265 9.34 17.27 13.98
C LEU A 265 8.65 16.21 13.12
N ALA A 266 8.22 15.09 13.71
CA ALA A 266 7.43 14.08 13.02
C ALA A 266 6.08 14.64 12.51
N ARG A 267 5.53 15.68 13.17
CA ARG A 267 4.30 16.35 12.75
C ARG A 267 4.60 17.27 11.57
N LYS A 268 3.98 16.98 10.42
CA LYS A 268 4.20 17.74 9.18
C LYS A 268 4.00 19.26 9.32
N PRO A 269 2.96 19.78 10.02
CA PRO A 269 2.80 21.22 10.21
C PRO A 269 3.98 21.86 10.95
N VAL A 270 4.47 21.22 12.02
CA VAL A 270 5.65 21.68 12.76
C VAL A 270 6.89 21.67 11.86
N ARG A 271 7.07 20.61 11.07
CA ARG A 271 8.19 20.51 10.13
C ARG A 271 8.15 21.61 9.06
N LYS A 272 6.99 21.89 8.47
CA LYS A 272 6.85 22.96 7.47
C LYS A 272 7.02 24.35 8.10
N ALA A 273 6.54 24.57 9.32
CA ALA A 273 6.79 25.80 10.09
C ALA A 273 8.29 26.04 10.35
N VAL A 274 9.02 25.00 10.78
CA VAL A 274 10.48 25.07 10.95
C VAL A 274 11.16 25.39 9.62
N ALA A 275 10.77 24.72 8.53
CA ALA A 275 11.33 24.96 7.20
C ALA A 275 11.07 26.40 6.69
N GLU A 276 9.85 26.91 6.85
CA GLU A 276 9.48 28.28 6.46
C GLU A 276 10.29 29.31 7.24
N ARG A 277 10.40 29.12 8.57
CA ARG A 277 11.12 30.03 9.44
C ARG A 277 12.63 30.02 9.22
N LEU A 278 13.20 28.88 8.81
CA LEU A 278 14.59 28.78 8.38
C LEU A 278 14.83 29.44 7.02
N ALA A 279 13.87 29.37 6.10
CA ALA A 279 13.93 30.04 4.81
C ALA A 279 13.75 31.57 4.91
N GLN A 280 13.01 32.05 5.93
CA GLN A 280 12.75 33.46 6.20
C GLN A 280 13.18 33.83 7.63
N PRO A 281 14.47 34.14 7.85
CA PRO A 281 15.03 34.41 9.18
C PRO A 281 14.40 35.58 9.94
N ASP A 282 13.76 36.51 9.24
CA ASP A 282 13.16 37.72 9.83
C ASP A 282 11.68 37.54 10.20
N LEU A 283 11.06 36.41 9.81
CA LEU A 283 9.65 36.16 10.05
C LEU A 283 9.37 35.96 11.55
N GLU A 284 8.35 36.63 12.08
CA GLU A 284 7.98 36.48 13.50
C GLU A 284 7.45 35.07 13.79
N LEU A 285 7.83 34.50 14.94
CA LEU A 285 7.39 33.17 15.34
C LEU A 285 5.87 33.09 15.55
N ALA A 286 5.24 34.19 15.97
CA ALA A 286 3.78 34.26 16.11
C ALA A 286 3.06 34.06 14.77
N VAL A 287 3.56 34.70 13.70
CA VAL A 287 3.00 34.57 12.35
C VAL A 287 3.16 33.13 11.84
N VAL A 288 4.33 32.52 12.05
CA VAL A 288 4.56 31.11 11.66
C VAL A 288 3.65 30.17 12.43
N ARG A 289 3.44 30.40 13.73
CA ARG A 289 2.53 29.60 14.56
C ARG A 289 1.09 29.71 14.05
N GLU A 290 0.63 30.93 13.76
CA GLU A 290 -0.71 31.16 13.23
C GLU A 290 -0.90 30.50 11.86
N HIS A 291 0.05 30.68 10.93
CA HIS A 291 0.02 30.12 9.59
C HIS A 291 -0.14 28.58 9.62
N TRP A 292 0.57 27.89 10.51
CA TRP A 292 0.54 26.43 10.62
C TRP A 292 -0.38 25.89 11.72
N GLY A 293 -1.16 26.75 12.38
CA GLY A 293 -2.09 26.38 13.46
C GLY A 293 -1.40 25.68 14.64
N LEU A 294 -0.22 26.17 15.04
CA LEU A 294 0.59 25.58 16.11
C LEU A 294 0.30 26.21 17.47
N GLY A 295 -0.05 25.38 18.45
CA GLY A 295 -0.18 25.82 19.84
C GLY A 295 1.16 26.10 20.52
N ASP A 296 1.11 26.85 21.62
CA ASP A 296 2.30 27.32 22.36
C ASP A 296 3.15 26.17 22.93
N GLU A 297 2.55 24.99 23.12
CA GLU A 297 3.24 23.78 23.57
C GLU A 297 4.32 23.28 22.60
N VAL A 298 4.27 23.69 21.33
CA VAL A 298 5.28 23.33 20.32
C VAL A 298 6.57 24.08 20.63
N PRO A 299 7.69 23.39 20.90
CA PRO A 299 8.96 24.03 21.28
C PRO A 299 9.72 24.53 20.05
N LEU A 300 9.14 25.50 19.32
CA LEU A 300 9.62 25.93 18.01
C LEU A 300 11.05 26.50 18.06
N GLU A 301 11.40 27.24 19.11
CA GLU A 301 12.76 27.78 19.30
C GLU A 301 13.83 26.70 19.45
N ARG A 302 13.55 25.68 20.28
CA ARG A 302 14.42 24.49 20.42
C ARG A 302 14.60 23.84 19.05
N LEU A 303 13.51 23.58 18.34
CA LEU A 303 13.54 22.91 17.04
C LEU A 303 14.32 23.70 15.99
N LEU A 304 14.18 25.03 15.97
CA LEU A 304 14.91 25.91 15.07
C LEU A 304 16.41 25.84 15.36
N SER A 305 16.81 25.90 16.64
CA SER A 305 18.22 25.80 17.04
C SER A 305 18.85 24.47 16.61
N GLU A 306 18.12 23.36 16.79
CA GLU A 306 18.59 22.02 16.43
C GLU A 306 18.59 21.74 14.92
N CYS A 307 17.85 22.53 14.13
CA CYS A 307 17.67 22.34 12.69
C CYS A 307 18.33 23.44 11.84
N GLN A 308 19.13 24.31 12.45
CA GLN A 308 19.85 25.34 11.71
C GLN A 308 20.72 24.74 10.60
N GLY A 309 20.67 25.35 9.42
CA GLY A 309 21.43 24.92 8.25
C GLY A 309 20.92 23.65 7.55
N LEU A 310 19.80 23.05 8.01
CA LEU A 310 19.17 21.93 7.32
C LEU A 310 18.28 22.43 6.17
N ASP A 311 18.43 21.83 4.99
CA ASP A 311 17.47 21.97 3.91
C ASP A 311 16.17 21.17 4.19
N GLY A 312 15.12 21.41 3.41
CA GLY A 312 13.82 20.74 3.60
C GLY A 312 13.89 19.21 3.51
N GLY A 313 14.79 18.67 2.69
CA GLY A 313 15.03 17.22 2.58
C GLY A 313 15.73 16.67 3.81
N GLN A 314 16.78 17.34 4.30
CA GLN A 314 17.48 16.98 5.53
C GLN A 314 16.55 17.07 6.75
N LEU A 315 15.68 18.06 6.81
CA LEU A 315 14.68 18.21 7.86
C LEU A 315 13.67 17.05 7.86
N LYS A 316 13.19 16.65 6.67
CA LYS A 316 12.34 15.45 6.50
C LYS A 316 13.04 14.19 6.98
N ARG A 317 14.30 13.98 6.59
CA ARG A 317 15.10 12.83 7.03
C ARG A 317 15.33 12.80 8.53
N LYS A 318 15.55 13.95 9.16
CA LYS A 318 15.67 14.06 10.62
C LYS A 318 14.35 13.71 11.32
N ALA A 319 13.22 14.22 10.80
CA ALA A 319 11.89 13.95 11.33
C ALA A 319 11.45 12.47 11.22
N GLU A 320 11.94 11.76 10.20
CA GLU A 320 11.60 10.35 9.96
C GLU A 320 12.50 9.37 10.73
N ARG A 321 13.49 9.85 11.49
CA ARG A 321 14.32 8.98 12.32
C ARG A 321 13.48 8.35 13.43
N LEU A 322 13.59 7.04 13.53
CA LEU A 322 12.92 6.24 14.54
C LEU A 322 13.94 5.64 15.51
N GLU A 323 13.56 5.60 16.77
CA GLU A 323 14.23 4.81 17.81
C GLU A 323 13.33 3.66 18.25
N ARG A 324 13.95 2.57 18.69
CA ARG A 324 13.23 1.42 19.27
C ARG A 324 13.03 1.67 20.75
N PHE A 325 11.83 1.35 21.25
CA PHE A 325 11.56 1.36 22.68
C PHE A 325 11.21 -0.04 23.18
N SER A 326 11.43 -0.30 24.47
CA SER A 326 11.04 -1.55 25.10
C SER A 326 9.59 -1.45 25.59
N PRO A 327 8.65 -2.22 25.02
CA PRO A 327 7.25 -2.16 25.43
C PRO A 327 7.04 -2.81 26.80
N GLY A 328 6.11 -2.25 27.59
CA GLY A 328 5.62 -2.90 28.79
C GLY A 328 4.76 -4.13 28.46
N LEU A 329 4.50 -4.99 29.45
CA LEU A 329 3.68 -6.20 29.27
C LEU A 329 2.28 -5.90 28.71
N GLY A 330 1.63 -4.83 29.18
CA GLY A 330 0.32 -4.42 28.69
C GLY A 330 0.33 -4.01 27.21
N GLN A 331 1.35 -3.29 26.77
CA GLN A 331 1.53 -2.91 25.36
C GLN A 331 1.81 -4.13 24.49
N LEU A 332 2.59 -5.10 24.98
CA LEU A 332 2.83 -6.37 24.29
C LEU A 332 1.54 -7.17 24.12
N LEU A 333 0.73 -7.32 25.18
CA LEU A 333 -0.54 -8.04 25.13
C LEU A 333 -1.54 -7.36 24.17
N LEU A 334 -1.61 -6.03 24.22
CA LEU A 334 -2.48 -5.27 23.32
C LEU A 334 -2.00 -5.37 21.86
N ALA A 335 -0.69 -5.27 21.61
CA ALA A 335 -0.11 -5.46 20.28
C ALA A 335 -0.42 -6.86 19.72
N LEU A 336 -0.32 -7.91 20.54
CA LEU A 336 -0.71 -9.27 20.16
C LEU A 336 -2.20 -9.37 19.84
N LEU A 337 -3.06 -8.80 20.68
CA LEU A 337 -4.51 -8.78 20.46
C LEU A 337 -4.86 -8.10 19.13
N ILE A 338 -4.28 -6.93 18.86
CA ILE A 338 -4.44 -6.19 17.60
C ILE A 338 -3.92 -7.01 16.42
N GLY A 339 -2.77 -7.68 16.57
CA GLY A 339 -2.23 -8.58 15.56
C GLY A 339 -3.15 -9.76 15.27
N PHE A 340 -3.74 -10.39 16.29
CA PHE A 340 -4.73 -11.45 16.10
C PHE A 340 -6.01 -10.95 15.42
N ALA A 341 -6.46 -9.73 15.76
CA ALA A 341 -7.58 -9.11 15.08
C ALA A 341 -7.28 -8.89 13.59
N GLY A 342 -6.11 -8.34 13.26
CA GLY A 342 -5.63 -8.19 11.87
C GLY A 342 -5.56 -9.53 11.13
N PHE A 343 -5.01 -10.57 11.76
CA PHE A 343 -4.98 -11.92 11.21
C PHE A 343 -6.39 -12.43 10.89
N GLY A 344 -7.33 -12.25 11.82
CA GLY A 344 -8.74 -12.62 11.66
C GLY A 344 -9.39 -11.91 10.48
N VAL A 345 -9.18 -10.60 10.34
CA VAL A 345 -9.71 -9.79 9.22
C VAL A 345 -9.27 -10.36 7.88
N THR A 346 -7.97 -10.60 7.66
CA THR A 346 -7.48 -11.17 6.40
C THR A 346 -8.05 -12.57 6.14
N ARG A 347 -8.20 -13.39 7.19
CA ARG A 347 -8.79 -14.75 7.07
C ARG A 347 -10.28 -14.71 6.71
N LEU A 348 -11.03 -13.73 7.20
CA LEU A 348 -12.44 -13.55 6.83
C LEU A 348 -12.57 -13.10 5.38
N VAL A 349 -11.80 -12.09 4.97
CA VAL A 349 -11.81 -11.57 3.59
C VAL A 349 -11.43 -12.66 2.58
N SER A 350 -10.43 -13.48 2.91
CA SER A 350 -9.95 -14.55 2.03
C SER A 350 -10.81 -15.80 1.95
N ARG A 351 -11.81 -15.92 2.83
CA ARG A 351 -12.80 -17.01 2.80
C ARG A 351 -13.98 -16.73 1.88
N ALA A 352 -14.01 -15.60 1.17
CA ALA A 352 -15.04 -15.31 0.18
C ALA A 352 -15.19 -16.49 -0.80
N PRO A 353 -16.42 -16.92 -1.11
CA PRO A 353 -16.67 -18.16 -1.85
C PRO A 353 -15.97 -18.11 -3.20
N LYS A 354 -15.22 -19.17 -3.53
CA LYS A 354 -14.72 -19.38 -4.89
C LYS A 354 -15.93 -19.34 -5.84
N PRO A 355 -15.88 -18.60 -6.96
CA PRO A 355 -16.94 -18.69 -7.95
C PRO A 355 -17.08 -20.17 -8.33
N LEU A 356 -18.32 -20.67 -8.28
CA LEU A 356 -18.66 -22.00 -8.78
C LEU A 356 -18.11 -22.07 -10.20
N SER A 357 -17.09 -22.90 -10.41
CA SER A 357 -16.59 -23.18 -11.75
C SER A 357 -17.79 -23.65 -12.57
N ALA A 358 -18.18 -22.85 -13.56
CA ALA A 358 -19.11 -23.29 -14.59
C ALA A 358 -18.47 -24.52 -15.25
N GLY A 359 -19.06 -25.69 -15.00
CA GLY A 359 -18.72 -26.95 -15.64
C GLY A 359 -19.23 -27.00 -17.07
#